data_AF-A0A5C1QDU1-F1
#
_entry.id   AF-A0A5C1QDU1-F1
#
_cell.length_a   1.000
_cell.length_b   1.000
_cell.length_c   1.000
_cell.angle_alpha   90.00
_cell.angle_beta   90.00
_cell.angle_gamma   90.00
#
_symmetry.space_group_name_H-M   'P 1'
#
loop_
_entity.id
_entity.type
_entity.pdbx_description
1 polymer ?
#
loop_
_entity_poly.entity_id
_entity_poly.type
_entity_poly.pdbx_seq_one_letter_code
_entity_poly.pdbx_strand_id
1 'polypeptide(L)'
;MLKPASEQRLKTAMDKFLIYKNSGNSTREMTMEQALKCKYNLTKKEIDICLLIKNGLIREDIQNKLNLSTPTLKTHLTHIYEKTELNNNREGRGDKFSQLLYLLFNL
;
A
#
# COMPACT_ATOMS: atom_id res chain seq x y z
N MET A 1 11.78 17.06 46.45
CA MET A 1 11.34 15.65 46.35
C MET A 1 9.84 15.63 46.15
N LEU A 2 9.31 15.02 45.07
CA LEU A 2 7.85 14.90 44.87
C LEU A 2 7.27 13.93 45.92
N LYS A 3 6.07 14.23 46.44
CA LYS A 3 5.38 13.38 47.43
C LYS A 3 4.94 12.07 46.75
N PRO A 4 4.98 10.91 47.44
CA PRO A 4 4.76 9.59 46.81
C PRO A 4 3.42 9.46 46.05
N ALA A 5 2.37 10.14 46.51
CA ALA A 5 1.07 10.17 45.83
C ALA A 5 1.09 10.82 44.44
N SER A 6 2.02 11.74 44.18
CA SER A 6 2.14 12.42 42.88
C SER A 6 2.82 11.55 41.82
N GLU A 7 3.79 10.73 42.23
CA GLU A 7 4.45 9.75 41.37
C GLU A 7 3.50 8.62 40.97
N GLN A 8 2.69 8.14 41.92
CA GLN A 8 1.67 7.12 41.64
C GLN A 8 0.57 7.63 40.69
N ARG A 9 0.18 8.91 40.82
CA ARG A 9 -0.76 9.56 39.89
C ARG A 9 -0.15 9.70 38.50
N LEU A 10 1.13 10.08 38.41
CA LEU A 10 1.84 10.18 37.14
C LEU A 10 1.92 8.81 36.47
N LYS A 11 2.32 7.77 37.21
CA LYS A 11 2.36 6.39 36.72
C LYS A 11 0.99 5.92 36.22
N THR A 12 -0.06 6.18 36.99
CA THR A 12 -1.44 5.80 36.61
C THR A 12 -1.93 6.54 35.37
N ALA A 13 -1.57 7.81 35.21
CA ALA A 13 -1.89 8.59 34.03
C ALA A 13 -1.11 8.09 32.80
N MET A 14 0.17 7.75 32.96
CA MET A 14 1.00 7.15 31.91
C MET A 14 0.50 5.77 31.51
N ASP A 15 0.12 4.92 32.45
CA ASP A 15 -0.44 3.59 32.19
C ASP A 15 -1.77 3.71 31.43
N LYS A 16 -2.66 4.63 31.82
CA LYS A 16 -3.90 4.92 31.08
C LYS A 16 -3.63 5.49 29.68
N PHE A 17 -2.63 6.35 29.54
CA PHE A 17 -2.21 6.90 28.25
C PHE A 17 -1.62 5.81 27.33
N LEU A 18 -0.82 4.89 27.86
CA LEU A 18 -0.31 3.72 27.16
C LEU A 18 -1.44 2.78 26.74
N ILE A 19 -2.42 2.53 27.61
CA ILE A 19 -3.62 1.75 27.28
C ILE A 19 -4.42 2.44 26.18
N TYR A 20 -4.64 3.76 26.27
CA TYR A 20 -5.33 4.52 25.21
C TYR A 20 -4.54 4.50 23.89
N LYS A 21 -3.22 4.69 23.95
CA LYS A 21 -2.33 4.59 22.78
C LYS A 21 -2.38 3.18 22.17
N ASN A 22 -2.46 2.13 22.96
CA ASN A 22 -2.49 0.74 22.49
C ASN A 22 -3.90 0.28 22.05
N SER A 23 -4.97 0.81 22.65
CA SER A 23 -6.36 0.58 22.22
C SER A 23 -6.74 1.39 20.98
N GLY A 24 -6.08 2.53 20.74
CA GLY A 24 -6.28 3.42 19.59
C GLY A 24 -5.19 3.36 18.51
N ASN A 25 -4.09 2.64 18.72
CA ASN A 25 -3.05 2.35 17.72
C ASN A 25 -2.73 0.85 17.67
N SER A 26 -3.74 0.07 17.30
CA SER A 26 -3.48 -1.07 16.41
C SER A 26 -3.96 -0.71 15.01
N THR A 27 -3.72 0.53 14.57
CA THR A 27 -3.54 0.81 13.15
C THR A 27 -2.26 0.06 12.78
N ARG A 28 -2.36 -1.26 12.57
CA ARG A 28 -1.32 -1.99 11.85
C ARG A 28 -1.12 -1.17 10.57
N GLU A 29 0.03 -0.53 10.43
CA GLU A 29 0.43 0.02 9.13
C GLU A 29 0.30 -1.13 8.15
N MET A 30 -0.77 -1.06 7.34
CA MET A 30 -1.04 -2.09 6.37
C MET A 30 0.01 -1.93 5.30
N THR A 31 0.79 -2.97 5.06
CA THR A 31 1.81 -2.90 4.00
C THR A 31 1.11 -2.65 2.67
N MET A 32 1.78 -1.99 1.73
CA MET A 32 1.23 -1.79 0.39
C MET A 32 0.80 -3.12 -0.25
N GLU A 33 1.54 -4.20 -0.02
CA GLU A 33 1.18 -5.55 -0.47
C GLU A 33 -0.17 -5.99 0.10
N GLN A 34 -0.38 -5.78 1.40
CA GLN A 34 -1.67 -6.05 2.05
C GLN A 34 -2.75 -5.13 1.50
N ALA A 35 -2.46 -3.85 1.23
CA ALA A 35 -3.38 -2.91 0.58
C ALA A 35 -3.83 -3.39 -0.80
N LEU A 36 -2.89 -3.75 -1.65
CA LEU A 36 -3.17 -4.27 -2.98
C LEU A 36 -3.96 -5.57 -2.95
N LYS A 37 -3.61 -6.47 -2.02
CA LYS A 37 -4.31 -7.74 -1.85
C LYS A 37 -5.73 -7.56 -1.31
N CYS A 38 -5.91 -6.82 -0.21
CA CYS A 38 -7.19 -6.73 0.48
C CYS A 38 -8.18 -5.78 -0.21
N LYS A 39 -7.70 -4.66 -0.77
CA LYS A 39 -8.55 -3.64 -1.39
C LYS A 39 -8.92 -3.95 -2.84
N TYR A 40 -7.99 -4.52 -3.59
CA TYR A 40 -8.14 -4.74 -5.04
C TYR A 40 -8.08 -6.21 -5.46
N ASN A 41 -7.92 -7.15 -4.51
CA ASN A 41 -7.83 -8.58 -4.77
C ASN A 41 -6.78 -8.93 -5.85
N LEU A 42 -5.64 -8.21 -5.82
CA LEU A 42 -4.53 -8.50 -6.73
C LEU A 42 -3.88 -9.83 -6.38
N THR A 43 -3.53 -10.58 -7.42
CA THR A 43 -2.74 -11.81 -7.30
C THR A 43 -1.30 -11.49 -6.92
N LYS A 44 -0.55 -12.49 -6.45
CA LYS A 44 0.87 -12.31 -6.10
C LYS A 44 1.69 -11.71 -7.24
N LYS A 45 1.48 -12.17 -8.49
CA LYS A 45 2.20 -11.65 -9.66
C LYS A 45 1.82 -10.21 -10.01
N GLU A 46 0.55 -9.85 -9.85
CA GLU A 46 0.10 -8.46 -10.06
C GLU A 46 0.68 -7.53 -8.99
N ILE A 47 0.77 -7.99 -7.73
CA ILE A 47 1.41 -7.26 -6.63
C ILE A 47 2.91 -7.07 -6.92
N ASP A 48 3.63 -8.13 -7.33
CA ASP A 48 5.04 -8.04 -7.69
C ASP A 48 5.26 -6.96 -8.77
N ILE A 49 4.43 -6.92 -9.81
CA ILE A 49 4.48 -5.90 -10.87
C ILE A 49 4.25 -4.49 -10.28
N CYS A 50 3.21 -4.31 -9.45
CA CYS A 50 2.92 -3.03 -8.81
C CYS A 50 4.08 -2.54 -7.93
N LEU A 51 4.73 -3.42 -7.17
CA LEU A 51 5.89 -3.05 -6.36
C LEU A 51 7.08 -2.61 -7.22
N LEU A 52 7.34 -3.30 -8.33
CA LEU A 52 8.40 -2.92 -9.26
C LEU A 52 8.11 -1.55 -9.92
N ILE A 53 6.85 -1.28 -10.30
CA ILE A 53 6.43 0.03 -10.82
C ILE A 53 6.65 1.13 -9.77
N LYS A 54 6.27 0.90 -8.50
CA LYS A 54 6.50 1.88 -7.41
C LYS A 54 7.98 2.15 -7.19
N ASN A 55 8.83 1.14 -7.40
CA ASN A 55 10.28 1.27 -7.34
C ASN A 55 10.90 1.92 -8.59
N GLY A 56 10.09 2.42 -9.52
CA GLY A 56 10.54 3.18 -10.69
C GLY A 56 10.98 2.33 -11.88
N LEU A 57 10.70 1.03 -11.88
CA LEU A 57 11.05 0.18 -13.02
C LEU A 57 10.09 0.43 -14.20
N ILE A 58 10.68 0.51 -15.40
CA ILE A 58 9.91 0.57 -16.65
C ILE A 58 9.50 -0.84 -17.09
N ARG A 59 8.61 -0.90 -18.09
CA ARG A 59 8.03 -2.17 -18.56
C ARG A 59 9.08 -3.19 -18.97
N GLU A 60 10.12 -2.75 -19.69
CA GLU A 60 11.22 -3.62 -20.13
C GLU A 60 11.98 -4.21 -18.94
N ASP A 61 12.27 -3.41 -17.91
CA ASP A 61 12.93 -3.88 -16.70
C ASP A 61 12.06 -4.88 -15.93
N ILE A 62 10.75 -4.64 -15.85
CA ILE A 62 9.79 -5.54 -15.20
C ILE A 62 9.75 -6.89 -15.94
N GLN A 63 9.71 -6.86 -17.26
CA GLN A 63 9.75 -8.06 -18.10
C GLN A 63 11.00 -8.88 -17.83
N ASN A 64 12.16 -8.23 -17.84
CA ASN A 64 13.44 -8.88 -17.59
C ASN A 64 13.51 -9.44 -16.16
N LYS A 65 13.07 -8.67 -15.16
CA LYS A 65 13.16 -9.06 -13.74
C LYS A 65 12.21 -10.19 -13.36
N LEU A 66 11.06 -10.28 -14.02
CA LEU A 66 10.06 -11.32 -13.76
C LEU A 66 10.05 -12.44 -14.80
N ASN A 67 10.95 -12.40 -15.79
CA ASN A 67 10.99 -13.31 -16.94
C ASN A 67 9.64 -13.39 -17.68
N LEU A 68 9.03 -12.24 -17.96
CA LEU A 68 7.74 -12.14 -18.65
C LEU A 68 7.90 -11.68 -20.10
N SER A 69 7.13 -12.31 -21.00
CA SER A 69 6.98 -11.81 -22.36
C SER A 69 6.18 -10.49 -22.37
N THR A 70 6.35 -9.68 -23.41
CA THR A 70 5.57 -8.44 -23.62
C THR A 70 4.06 -8.66 -23.58
N PRO A 71 3.49 -9.66 -24.28
CA PRO A 71 2.05 -9.92 -24.18
C PRO A 71 1.64 -10.36 -22.77
N THR A 72 2.46 -11.17 -22.06
CA THR A 72 2.15 -11.59 -20.69
C THR A 72 2.11 -10.39 -19.73
N LEU A 73 3.08 -9.48 -19.79
CA LEU A 73 3.05 -8.28 -18.96
C LEU A 73 1.83 -7.40 -19.28
N LYS A 74 1.49 -7.25 -20.57
CA LYS A 74 0.28 -6.52 -20.98
C LYS A 74 -0.98 -7.14 -20.38
N THR A 75 -1.12 -8.46 -20.41
CA THR A 75 -2.26 -9.17 -19.79
C THR A 75 -2.35 -8.88 -18.29
N HIS A 76 -1.24 -8.99 -17.56
CA HIS A 76 -1.23 -8.66 -16.13
C HIS A 76 -1.63 -7.19 -15.88
N LEU A 77 -1.12 -6.24 -16.67
CA LEU A 77 -1.48 -4.84 -16.53
C LEU A 77 -2.96 -4.58 -16.84
N THR A 78 -3.52 -5.23 -17.85
CA THR A 78 -4.97 -5.16 -18.14
C THR A 78 -5.78 -5.59 -16.93
N HIS A 79 -5.47 -6.74 -16.32
CA HIS A 79 -6.17 -7.21 -15.13
C HIS A 79 -5.97 -6.28 -13.93
N ILE A 80 -4.78 -5.70 -13.75
CA ILE A 80 -4.54 -4.68 -12.72
C ILE A 80 -5.46 -3.48 -12.94
N TYR A 81 -5.54 -2.95 -14.16
CA TYR A 81 -6.40 -1.79 -14.45
C TYR A 81 -7.89 -2.08 -14.25
N GLU A 82 -8.33 -3.31 -14.53
CA GLU A 82 -9.71 -3.75 -14.26
C GLU A 82 -9.99 -3.82 -12.76
N LYS A 83 -9.12 -4.49 -12.01
CA LYS A 83 -9.27 -4.68 -10.55
C LYS A 83 -9.12 -3.40 -9.74
N THR A 84 -8.37 -2.43 -10.26
CA THR A 84 -8.20 -1.10 -9.66
C THR A 84 -9.18 -0.07 -10.18
N GLU A 85 -10.11 -0.47 -11.05
CA GLU A 85 -11.14 0.37 -11.68
C GLU A 85 -10.60 1.55 -12.51
N LEU A 86 -9.29 1.54 -12.83
CA LEU A 86 -8.63 2.55 -13.67
C LEU A 86 -9.13 2.54 -15.12
N ASN A 87 -9.85 1.48 -15.54
CA ASN A 87 -10.50 1.44 -16.85
C ASN A 87 -11.72 2.36 -16.95
N ASN A 88 -12.36 2.71 -15.85
CA ASN A 88 -13.60 3.48 -15.83
C ASN A 88 -13.35 4.99 -15.68
N ASN A 89 -12.15 5.38 -15.28
CA ASN A 89 -11.82 6.77 -15.02
C ASN A 89 -11.42 7.50 -16.31
N ARG A 90 -12.43 7.94 -17.07
CA ARG A 90 -12.27 8.71 -18.31
C ARG A 90 -11.87 10.18 -18.09
N GLU A 91 -11.86 10.65 -16.85
CA GLU A 91 -11.68 12.07 -16.50
C GLU A 91 -10.23 12.45 -16.15
N GLY A 92 -9.32 11.48 -16.01
CA GLY A 92 -7.91 11.72 -15.64
C GLY A 92 -7.02 12.17 -16.81
N ARG A 93 -6.20 13.21 -16.59
CA ARG A 93 -5.27 13.83 -17.57
C ARG A 93 -4.04 12.98 -17.97
N GLY A 94 -4.07 11.66 -17.84
CA GLY A 94 -2.91 10.79 -18.10
C GLY A 94 -3.27 9.39 -18.58
N ASP A 95 -2.30 8.70 -19.18
CA ASP A 95 -2.46 7.31 -19.60
C ASP A 95 -2.62 6.35 -18.40
N LYS A 96 -3.13 5.15 -18.63
CA LYS A 96 -3.43 4.17 -17.56
C LYS A 96 -2.21 3.84 -16.69
N PHE A 97 -1.01 3.87 -17.26
CA PHE A 97 0.21 3.59 -16.50
C PHE A 97 0.52 4.73 -15.52
N SER A 98 0.38 5.98 -15.98
CA SER A 98 0.51 7.16 -15.12
C SER A 98 -0.54 7.18 -14.00
N GLN A 99 -1.78 6.78 -14.30
CA GLN A 99 -2.84 6.67 -13.29
C GLN A 99 -2.54 5.57 -12.26
N LEU A 100 -2.02 4.42 -12.72
CA LEU A 100 -1.57 3.35 -11.83
C LEU A 100 -0.43 3.84 -10.94
N LEU A 101 0.58 4.50 -11.52
CA LEU A 101 1.70 5.07 -10.76
C LEU A 101 1.20 6.01 -9.66
N TYR A 102 0.29 6.94 -10.00
CA TYR A 102 -0.34 7.83 -9.02
C TYR A 102 -1.05 7.05 -7.92
N LEU A 103 -1.87 6.05 -8.26
CA LEU A 103 -2.55 5.19 -7.28
C LEU A 103 -1.55 4.54 -6.32
N LEU A 104 -0.44 4.01 -6.83
CA LEU A 104 0.58 3.32 -6.02
C LEU A 104 1.34 4.25 -5.07
N PHE A 105 1.50 5.53 -5.42
CA PHE A 105 2.09 6.53 -4.53
C PHE A 105 1.11 7.06 -3.46
N ASN A 106 -0.19 6.87 -3.65
CA ASN A 106 -1.24 7.23 -2.69
C ASN A 106 -1.72 6.03 -1.84
N LEU A 107 -1.03 4.89 -1.94
CA LEU A 107 -1.15 3.73 -1.07
C LEU A 107 0.02 3.69 -0.09
#